data_AF-A0A965T8M8-F1
#
_entry.id   AF-A0A965T8M8-F1
#
_cell.length_a   1.000
_cell.length_b   1.000
_cell.length_c   1.000
_cell.angle_alpha   90.00
_cell.angle_beta   90.00
_cell.angle_gamma   90.00
#
_symmetry.space_group_name_H-M   'P 1'
#
loop_
_entity.id
_entity.type
_entity.pdbx_description
1 polymer ?
#
loop_
_entity_poly.entity_id
_entity_poly.type
_entity_poly.pdbx_seq_one_letter_code
_entity_poly.pdbx_strand_id
1 'polypeptide(L)'
;MRKSEYLTLLLNELKKNNVSDADDILAEYEQHFAFKTADGYSEEEICAKLGSPVMLAAQYENSTKNTNAKTSYGKKITIAIGLIFSDIFTGIFFALLYAWELIMIVLSFTCTVIAACLFGSFNICSLIPPMPYWCGVTFALAFSAFAVFIAMCCIYFAAFTGQLIRSYGRFHHNTYAAASGRAVLPSLAINPHFSAKANRRLRTVTLICLAIFTACTVLAMLVSMISSGALGFWHAWNWFV
;
A
#
# COMPACT_ATOMS: atom_id res chain seq x y z
N MET A 1 -25.61 -7.13 -20.76
CA MET A 1 -24.38 -6.86 -21.54
C MET A 1 -23.23 -7.50 -20.79
N ARG A 2 -22.28 -8.10 -21.51
CA ARG A 2 -21.04 -8.62 -20.91
C ARG A 2 -19.96 -7.53 -20.87
N LYS A 3 -18.92 -7.70 -20.05
CA LYS A 3 -17.83 -6.73 -19.88
C LYS A 3 -17.22 -6.29 -21.22
N SER A 4 -16.94 -7.24 -22.11
CA SER A 4 -16.30 -6.99 -23.41
C SER A 4 -17.16 -6.14 -24.35
N GLU A 5 -18.47 -6.39 -24.37
CA GLU A 5 -19.44 -5.61 -25.15
C GLU A 5 -19.58 -4.18 -24.60
N TYR A 6 -19.56 -4.03 -23.27
CA TYR A 6 -19.66 -2.72 -22.62
C TYR A 6 -18.44 -1.84 -22.92
N LEU A 7 -17.23 -2.41 -22.78
CA LEU A 7 -15.98 -1.66 -23.01
C LEU A 7 -15.79 -1.31 -24.49
N THR A 8 -16.14 -2.20 -25.41
CA THR A 8 -16.03 -1.90 -26.86
C THR A 8 -17.01 -0.81 -27.31
N LEU A 9 -18.24 -0.80 -26.78
CA LEU A 9 -19.20 0.28 -27.01
C LEU A 9 -18.72 1.60 -26.40
N LEU A 10 -18.21 1.56 -25.17
CA LEU A 10 -17.68 2.75 -24.50
C LEU A 10 -16.50 3.35 -25.28
N LEU A 11 -15.55 2.53 -25.74
CA LEU A 11 -14.42 2.97 -26.55
C LEU A 11 -14.87 3.64 -27.85
N ASN A 12 -15.83 3.03 -28.55
CA ASN A 12 -16.33 3.56 -29.82
C ASN A 12 -17.02 4.91 -29.63
N GLU A 13 -17.81 5.06 -28.56
CA GLU A 13 -18.47 6.34 -28.26
C GLU A 13 -17.47 7.40 -27.74
N LEU A 14 -16.45 7.02 -26.95
CA LEU A 14 -15.39 7.93 -26.52
C LEU A 14 -14.53 8.43 -27.69
N LYS A 15 -14.19 7.54 -28.64
CA LYS A 15 -13.46 7.91 -29.87
C LYS A 15 -14.31 8.77 -30.80
N LYS A 16 -15.59 8.46 -30.94
CA LYS A 16 -16.56 9.27 -31.70
C LYS A 16 -16.73 10.67 -31.10
N ASN A 17 -16.61 10.80 -29.79
CA ASN A 17 -16.72 12.07 -29.06
C ASN A 17 -15.38 12.83 -28.89
N ASN A 18 -14.29 12.39 -29.56
CA ASN A 18 -12.96 13.03 -29.51
C ASN A 18 -12.41 13.26 -28.08
N VAL A 19 -12.62 12.31 -27.17
CA VAL A 19 -12.04 12.38 -25.83
C VAL A 19 -10.55 12.00 -25.90
N SER A 20 -9.64 12.91 -25.52
CA SER A 20 -8.19 12.71 -25.60
C SER A 20 -7.67 11.53 -24.76
N ASP A 21 -8.39 11.21 -23.69
CA ASP A 21 -7.97 10.25 -22.66
C ASP A 21 -8.76 8.93 -22.76
N ALA A 22 -9.28 8.61 -23.95
CA ALA A 22 -10.20 7.48 -24.16
C ALA A 22 -9.61 6.11 -23.77
N ASP A 23 -8.33 5.87 -24.07
CA ASP A 23 -7.65 4.60 -23.76
C ASP A 23 -7.36 4.47 -22.25
N ASP A 24 -7.04 5.57 -21.56
CA ASP A 24 -6.85 5.60 -20.10
C ASP A 24 -8.17 5.36 -19.36
N ILE A 25 -9.25 5.98 -19.82
CA ILE A 25 -10.61 5.76 -19.32
C ILE A 25 -11.01 4.30 -19.51
N LEU A 26 -10.67 3.69 -20.66
CA LEU A 26 -11.00 2.29 -20.93
C LEU A 26 -10.29 1.33 -19.97
N ALA A 27 -8.98 1.50 -19.79
CA ALA A 27 -8.17 0.69 -18.88
C ALA A 27 -8.72 0.78 -17.43
N GLU A 28 -9.23 1.94 -17.06
CA GLU A 28 -9.83 2.19 -15.76
C GLU A 28 -11.18 1.49 -15.56
N TYR A 29 -12.07 1.52 -16.57
CA TYR A 29 -13.31 0.75 -16.51
C TYR A 29 -13.03 -0.75 -16.50
N GLU A 30 -12.01 -1.20 -17.22
CA GLU A 30 -11.58 -2.59 -17.18
C GLU A 30 -11.16 -3.02 -15.77
N GLN A 31 -10.43 -2.14 -15.08
CA GLN A 31 -10.05 -2.32 -13.68
C GLN A 31 -11.26 -2.32 -12.73
N HIS A 32 -12.25 -1.46 -12.95
CA HIS A 32 -13.48 -1.44 -12.14
C HIS A 32 -14.29 -2.72 -12.29
N PHE A 33 -14.40 -3.27 -13.51
CA PHE A 33 -14.99 -4.59 -13.71
C PHE A 33 -14.22 -5.67 -12.97
N ALA A 34 -12.88 -5.68 -13.06
CA ALA A 34 -12.06 -6.65 -12.32
C ALA A 34 -12.26 -6.55 -10.79
N PHE A 35 -12.44 -5.35 -10.24
CA PHE A 35 -12.72 -5.11 -8.82
C PHE A 35 -14.07 -5.71 -8.42
N LYS A 36 -15.14 -5.35 -9.13
CA LYS A 36 -16.50 -5.76 -8.78
C LYS A 36 -16.73 -7.26 -9.00
N THR A 37 -16.10 -7.86 -10.02
CA THR A 37 -16.14 -9.31 -10.23
C THR A 37 -15.40 -10.06 -9.14
N ALA A 38 -14.28 -9.51 -8.62
CA ALA A 38 -13.58 -10.10 -7.48
C ALA A 38 -14.38 -10.01 -6.15
N ASP A 39 -15.23 -8.99 -6.01
CA ASP A 39 -16.19 -8.84 -4.91
C ASP A 39 -17.42 -9.77 -5.04
N GLY A 40 -17.52 -10.56 -6.11
CA GLY A 40 -18.60 -11.53 -6.33
C GLY A 40 -19.82 -11.00 -7.09
N TYR A 41 -19.76 -9.78 -7.64
CA TYR A 41 -20.82 -9.25 -8.51
C TYR A 41 -20.73 -9.85 -9.91
N SER A 42 -21.88 -10.14 -10.53
CA SER A 42 -21.91 -10.59 -11.92
C SER A 42 -21.60 -9.44 -12.88
N GLU A 43 -21.06 -9.76 -14.07
CA GLU A 43 -20.77 -8.73 -15.07
C GLU A 43 -22.02 -7.96 -15.50
N GLU A 44 -23.19 -8.60 -15.50
CA GLU A 44 -24.45 -7.97 -15.85
C GLU A 44 -24.90 -6.96 -14.79
N GLU A 45 -24.71 -7.26 -13.50
CA GLU A 45 -25.02 -6.34 -12.39
C GLU A 45 -24.10 -5.12 -12.39
N ILE A 46 -22.84 -5.32 -12.77
CA ILE A 46 -21.87 -4.23 -12.91
C ILE A 46 -22.28 -3.30 -14.04
N CYS A 47 -22.65 -3.85 -15.20
CA CYS A 47 -23.18 -3.06 -16.33
C CYS A 47 -24.46 -2.29 -15.94
N ALA A 48 -25.38 -2.95 -15.22
CA ALA A 48 -26.62 -2.31 -14.78
C ALA A 48 -26.37 -1.15 -13.80
N LYS A 49 -25.38 -1.28 -12.91
CA LYS A 49 -24.95 -0.21 -11.99
C LYS A 49 -24.19 0.92 -12.67
N LEU A 50 -23.43 0.61 -13.72
CA LEU A 50 -22.68 1.61 -14.51
C LEU A 50 -23.60 2.41 -15.46
N GLY A 51 -24.77 1.87 -15.80
CA GLY A 51 -25.74 2.53 -16.67
C GLY A 51 -25.43 2.31 -18.16
N SER A 52 -25.93 3.18 -19.04
CA SER A 52 -25.69 3.03 -20.48
C SER A 52 -24.34 3.64 -20.89
N PRO A 53 -23.49 2.92 -21.64
CA PRO A 53 -22.16 3.41 -22.03
C PRO A 53 -22.23 4.65 -22.94
N VAL A 54 -23.32 4.78 -23.72
CA VAL A 54 -23.57 5.95 -24.59
C VAL A 54 -23.83 7.22 -23.77
N MET A 55 -24.69 7.17 -22.75
CA MET A 55 -24.93 8.32 -21.86
C MET A 55 -23.67 8.69 -21.07
N LEU A 56 -22.88 7.68 -20.69
CA LEU A 56 -21.64 7.89 -19.95
C LEU A 56 -20.59 8.58 -20.83
N ALA A 57 -20.42 8.15 -22.08
CA ALA A 57 -19.58 8.84 -23.06
C ALA A 57 -20.09 10.26 -23.41
N ALA A 58 -21.41 10.47 -23.44
CA ALA A 58 -22.02 11.79 -23.68
C ALA A 58 -21.85 12.76 -22.50
N GLN A 59 -21.63 12.28 -21.27
CA GLN A 59 -21.28 13.13 -20.12
C GLN A 59 -19.90 13.78 -20.31
N TYR A 60 -18.96 13.08 -20.97
CA TYR A 60 -17.67 13.65 -21.32
C TYR A 60 -17.78 14.71 -22.43
N GLU A 61 -18.76 14.61 -23.34
CA GLU A 61 -19.02 15.62 -24.38
C GLU A 61 -19.70 16.90 -23.83
N ASN A 62 -20.76 16.74 -23.03
CA ASN A 62 -21.57 17.87 -22.52
C ASN A 62 -20.83 18.79 -21.55
N SER A 63 -19.80 18.30 -20.88
CA SER A 63 -18.89 19.11 -20.05
C SER A 63 -18.10 20.17 -20.85
N THR A 64 -18.06 20.06 -22.18
CA THR A 64 -17.40 21.05 -23.05
C THR A 64 -18.31 22.24 -23.39
N LYS A 65 -19.64 22.09 -23.30
CA LYS A 65 -20.62 23.08 -23.81
C LYS A 65 -21.30 23.94 -22.73
N ASN A 66 -21.24 23.59 -21.44
CA ASN A 66 -22.05 24.25 -20.41
C ASN A 66 -21.24 25.17 -19.46
N THR A 67 -20.87 26.36 -19.94
CA THR A 67 -20.17 27.40 -19.17
C THR A 67 -21.11 28.53 -18.73
N ASN A 68 -21.81 28.35 -17.61
CA ASN A 68 -22.38 29.49 -16.86
C ASN A 68 -21.28 30.17 -16.03
N ALA A 69 -20.62 31.16 -16.63
CA ALA A 69 -19.26 31.59 -16.28
C ALA A 69 -19.09 32.46 -15.02
N LYS A 70 -20.13 33.08 -14.44
CA LYS A 70 -19.96 34.11 -13.39
C LYS A 70 -19.99 33.60 -11.94
N THR A 71 -20.76 32.55 -11.63
CA THR A 71 -20.80 31.93 -10.29
C THR A 71 -19.75 30.83 -10.10
N SER A 72 -19.28 30.23 -11.20
CA SER A 72 -18.27 29.16 -11.22
C SER A 72 -16.87 29.66 -10.86
N TYR A 73 -16.50 30.89 -11.23
CA TYR A 73 -15.13 31.41 -11.03
C TYR A 73 -14.76 31.63 -9.56
N GLY A 74 -15.63 32.24 -8.75
CA GLY A 74 -15.39 32.42 -7.31
C GLY A 74 -15.36 31.10 -6.52
N LYS A 75 -16.20 30.13 -6.91
CA LYS A 75 -16.20 28.78 -6.34
C LYS A 75 -14.93 28.00 -6.70
N LYS A 76 -14.38 28.20 -7.90
CA LYS A 76 -13.09 27.62 -8.33
C LYS A 76 -11.92 28.14 -7.50
N ILE A 77 -11.86 29.45 -7.26
CA ILE A 77 -10.76 30.06 -6.50
C ILE A 77 -10.78 29.59 -5.04
N THR A 78 -11.94 29.55 -4.41
CA THR A 78 -12.07 29.08 -3.02
C THR A 78 -11.70 27.60 -2.86
N ILE A 79 -12.12 26.75 -3.79
CA ILE A 79 -11.74 25.33 -3.84
C ILE A 79 -10.23 25.18 -4.09
N ALA A 80 -9.66 25.95 -5.02
CA ALA A 80 -8.23 25.91 -5.32
C ALA A 80 -7.37 26.33 -4.10
N ILE A 81 -7.77 27.38 -3.38
CA ILE A 81 -7.09 27.80 -2.15
C ILE A 81 -7.16 26.71 -1.07
N GLY A 82 -8.34 26.08 -0.89
CA GLY A 82 -8.51 24.98 0.05
C GLY A 82 -7.68 23.74 -0.32
N LEU A 83 -7.57 23.42 -1.61
CA LEU A 83 -6.74 22.33 -2.11
C LEU A 83 -5.25 22.61 -1.92
N ILE A 84 -4.76 23.81 -2.22
CA ILE A 84 -3.35 24.18 -1.97
C ILE A 84 -3.01 24.06 -0.49
N PHE A 85 -3.91 24.51 0.40
CA PHE A 85 -3.72 24.33 1.83
C PHE A 85 -3.67 22.85 2.22
N SER A 86 -4.62 22.05 1.73
CA SER A 86 -4.66 20.60 1.94
C SER A 86 -3.41 19.90 1.41
N ASP A 87 -2.88 20.32 0.26
CA ASP A 87 -1.71 19.73 -0.40
C ASP A 87 -0.45 19.83 0.45
N ILE A 88 -0.31 20.91 1.24
CA ILE A 88 0.82 21.05 2.18
C ILE A 88 0.75 19.97 3.26
N PHE A 89 -0.41 19.80 3.91
CA PHE A 89 -0.58 18.77 4.96
C PHE A 89 -0.43 17.37 4.40
N THR A 90 -1.02 17.11 3.24
CA THR A 90 -0.91 15.82 2.57
C THR A 90 0.53 15.53 2.16
N GLY A 91 1.26 16.52 1.64
CA GLY A 91 2.66 16.39 1.27
C GLY A 91 3.55 16.02 2.46
N ILE A 92 3.38 16.70 3.60
CA ILE A 92 4.09 16.39 4.85
C ILE A 92 3.71 14.99 5.34
N PHE A 93 2.43 14.63 5.28
CA PHE A 93 1.96 13.31 5.66
C PHE A 93 2.61 12.20 4.83
N PHE A 94 2.67 12.34 3.50
CA PHE A 94 3.34 11.36 2.64
C PHE A 94 4.85 11.31 2.87
N ALA A 95 5.51 12.45 3.10
CA ALA A 95 6.92 12.48 3.47
C ALA A 95 7.18 11.68 4.77
N LEU A 96 6.29 11.80 5.76
CA LEU A 96 6.36 11.02 7.00
C LEU A 96 6.20 9.51 6.74
N LEU A 97 5.26 9.12 5.87
CA LEU A 97 5.08 7.70 5.51
C LEU A 97 6.34 7.12 4.84
N TYR A 98 6.95 7.84 3.90
CA TYR A 98 8.20 7.41 3.27
C TYR A 98 9.39 7.37 4.23
N ALA A 99 9.49 8.34 5.14
CA ALA A 99 10.52 8.33 6.19
C ALA A 99 10.35 7.10 7.10
N TRP A 100 9.12 6.79 7.49
CA TRP A 100 8.81 5.58 8.25
C TRP A 100 9.15 4.30 7.49
N GLU A 101 8.83 4.23 6.19
CA GLU A 101 9.18 3.10 5.33
C GLU A 101 10.70 2.86 5.29
N LEU A 102 11.49 3.93 5.14
CA LEU A 102 12.96 3.86 5.16
C LEU A 102 13.47 3.32 6.50
N ILE A 103 12.93 3.79 7.62
CA ILE A 103 13.29 3.30 8.96
C ILE A 103 13.04 1.79 9.07
N MET A 104 11.90 1.31 8.58
CA MET A 104 11.56 -0.12 8.61
C MET A 104 12.48 -0.96 7.72
N ILE A 105 12.89 -0.43 6.56
CA ILE A 105 13.88 -1.09 5.69
C ILE A 105 15.24 -1.22 6.41
N VAL A 106 15.70 -0.13 7.03
CA VAL A 106 16.96 -0.13 7.80
C VAL A 106 16.87 -1.09 8.99
N LEU A 107 15.74 -1.16 9.68
CA LEU A 107 15.50 -2.11 10.76
C LEU A 107 15.60 -3.56 10.27
N SER A 108 14.94 -3.89 9.15
CA SER A 108 15.03 -5.22 8.54
C SER A 108 16.46 -5.60 8.19
N PHE A 109 17.21 -4.67 7.62
CA PHE A 109 18.62 -4.89 7.27
C PHE A 109 19.48 -5.10 8.52
N THR A 110 19.30 -4.26 9.53
CA THR A 110 20.00 -4.37 10.83
C THR A 110 19.72 -5.73 11.48
N CYS A 111 18.46 -6.19 11.51
CA CYS A 111 18.12 -7.52 12.03
C CYS A 111 18.81 -8.65 11.25
N THR A 112 18.95 -8.50 9.93
CA THR A 112 19.66 -9.48 9.09
C THR A 112 21.15 -9.53 9.43
N VAL A 113 21.77 -8.36 9.60
CA VAL A 113 23.19 -8.25 10.00
C VAL A 113 23.41 -8.85 11.39
N ILE A 114 22.55 -8.54 12.37
CA ILE A 114 22.60 -9.11 13.72
C ILE A 114 22.50 -10.64 13.66
N ALA A 115 21.55 -11.18 12.88
CA ALA A 115 21.39 -12.62 12.73
C ALA A 115 22.64 -13.28 12.14
N ALA A 116 23.22 -12.70 11.09
CA ALA A 116 24.46 -13.21 10.48
C ALA A 116 25.64 -13.17 11.47
N CYS A 117 25.76 -12.10 12.26
CA CYS A 117 26.79 -11.99 13.28
C CYS A 117 26.64 -13.06 14.36
N LEU A 118 25.40 -13.31 14.83
CA LEU A 118 25.11 -14.34 15.83
C LEU A 118 25.37 -15.76 15.30
N PHE A 119 25.05 -16.05 14.04
CA PHE A 119 25.37 -17.36 13.43
C PHE A 119 26.88 -17.58 13.29
N GLY A 120 27.61 -16.55 12.85
CA GLY A 120 29.05 -16.62 12.62
C GLY A 120 29.92 -16.35 13.85
N SER A 121 29.32 -16.06 15.01
CA SER A 121 30.02 -15.59 16.22
C SER A 121 30.93 -14.38 15.96
N PHE A 122 30.58 -13.53 15.00
CA PHE A 122 31.31 -12.30 14.70
C PHE A 122 30.84 -11.19 15.62
N ASN A 123 31.78 -10.51 16.28
CA ASN A 123 31.46 -9.35 17.12
C ASN A 123 32.00 -8.06 16.48
N ILE A 124 31.21 -7.48 15.58
CA ILE A 124 31.56 -6.21 14.92
C ILE A 124 31.47 -5.10 15.96
N CYS A 125 32.59 -4.39 16.19
CA CYS A 125 32.69 -3.24 17.11
C CYS A 125 32.31 -3.54 18.58
N SER A 126 32.41 -4.80 19.05
CA SER A 126 31.99 -5.20 20.41
C SER A 126 30.53 -4.88 20.74
N LEU A 127 29.66 -4.80 19.72
CA LEU A 127 28.26 -4.42 19.88
C LEU A 127 27.40 -5.53 20.47
N ILE A 128 27.82 -6.80 20.27
CA ILE A 128 27.07 -7.97 20.75
C ILE A 128 27.57 -8.35 22.14
N PRO A 129 26.70 -8.37 23.18
CA PRO A 129 27.07 -8.83 24.50
C PRO A 129 27.54 -10.29 24.48
N PRO A 130 28.51 -10.67 25.32
CA PRO A 130 28.99 -12.05 25.39
C PRO A 130 27.85 -12.98 25.82
N MET A 131 27.66 -14.06 25.06
CA MET A 131 26.66 -15.09 25.37
C MET A 131 27.11 -16.46 24.85
N PRO A 132 26.62 -17.56 25.44
CA PRO A 132 26.87 -18.90 24.92
C PRO A 132 26.38 -19.06 23.47
N TYR A 133 27.16 -19.76 22.64
CA TYR A 133 26.87 -19.89 21.20
C TYR A 133 25.46 -20.38 20.90
N TRP A 134 25.00 -21.43 21.60
CA TRP A 134 23.66 -22.00 21.39
C TRP A 134 22.52 -21.02 21.71
N CYS A 135 22.72 -20.12 22.69
CA CYS A 135 21.77 -19.04 22.96
C CYS A 135 21.78 -18.04 21.80
N GLY A 136 22.97 -17.66 21.32
CA GLY A 136 23.14 -16.79 20.16
C GLY A 136 22.45 -17.33 18.90
N VAL A 137 22.57 -18.62 18.60
CA VAL A 137 21.92 -19.28 17.45
C VAL A 137 20.39 -19.17 17.53
N THR A 138 19.81 -19.37 18.71
CA THR A 138 18.35 -19.24 18.87
C THR A 138 17.85 -17.80 18.66
N PHE A 139 18.59 -16.80 19.13
CA PHE A 139 18.32 -15.39 18.82
C PHE A 139 18.54 -15.07 17.34
N ALA A 140 19.57 -15.64 16.70
CA ALA A 140 19.85 -15.46 15.28
C ALA A 140 18.66 -15.93 14.41
N LEU A 141 18.07 -17.07 14.76
CA LEU A 141 16.89 -17.60 14.08
C LEU A 141 15.66 -16.68 14.27
N ALA A 142 15.47 -16.15 15.48
CA ALA A 142 14.41 -15.18 15.76
C ALA A 142 14.60 -13.89 14.93
N PHE A 143 15.79 -13.29 14.95
CA PHE A 143 16.08 -12.07 14.18
C PHE A 143 15.98 -12.29 12.66
N SER A 144 16.35 -13.47 12.17
CA SER A 144 16.18 -13.85 10.75
C SER A 144 14.70 -13.86 10.36
N ALA A 145 13.86 -14.51 11.16
CA ALA A 145 12.43 -14.56 10.93
C ALA A 145 11.78 -13.16 11.03
N PHE A 146 12.24 -12.34 11.98
CA PHE A 146 11.77 -10.98 12.17
C PHE A 146 12.16 -10.06 10.99
N ALA A 147 13.37 -10.20 10.47
CA ALA A 147 13.81 -9.47 9.28
C ALA A 147 12.90 -9.76 8.07
N VAL A 148 12.62 -11.04 7.79
CA VAL A 148 11.72 -11.42 6.70
C VAL A 148 10.29 -10.91 6.95
N PHE A 149 9.80 -10.98 8.19
CA PHE A 149 8.49 -10.42 8.56
C PHE A 149 8.43 -8.91 8.27
N ILE A 150 9.42 -8.13 8.71
CA ILE A 150 9.48 -6.69 8.45
C ILE A 150 9.55 -6.42 6.95
N ALA A 151 10.39 -7.14 6.20
CA ALA A 151 10.52 -6.96 4.76
C ALA A 151 9.18 -7.17 4.02
N MET A 152 8.40 -8.19 4.41
CA MET A 152 7.06 -8.40 3.85
C MET A 152 6.10 -7.28 4.22
N CYS A 153 6.14 -6.78 5.46
CA CYS A 153 5.37 -5.62 5.88
C CYS A 153 5.75 -4.36 5.09
N CYS A 154 7.04 -4.13 4.81
CA CYS A 154 7.50 -3.01 3.98
C CYS A 154 6.95 -3.10 2.56
N ILE A 155 6.97 -4.28 1.93
CA ILE A 155 6.41 -4.45 0.57
C ILE A 155 4.92 -4.10 0.54
N TYR A 156 4.15 -4.54 1.55
CA TYR A 156 2.74 -4.18 1.66
C TYR A 156 2.56 -2.67 1.85
N PHE A 157 3.33 -2.09 2.76
CA PHE A 157 3.26 -0.68 3.11
C PHE A 157 3.63 0.24 1.94
N ALA A 158 4.66 -0.11 1.17
CA ALA A 158 5.05 0.60 -0.06
C ALA A 158 3.88 0.65 -1.07
N ALA A 159 3.22 -0.49 -1.28
CA ALA A 159 2.08 -0.57 -2.18
C ALA A 159 0.87 0.22 -1.65
N PHE A 160 0.64 0.18 -0.34
CA PHE A 160 -0.41 0.97 0.32
C PHE A 160 -0.15 2.47 0.19
N THR A 161 1.06 2.95 0.47
CA THR A 161 1.46 4.36 0.29
C THR A 161 1.32 4.80 -1.16
N GLY A 162 1.76 3.98 -2.12
CA GLY A 162 1.57 4.27 -3.55
C GLY A 162 0.10 4.35 -3.94
N GLN A 163 -0.76 3.46 -3.42
CA GLN A 163 -2.19 3.49 -3.68
C GLN A 163 -2.88 4.71 -3.04
N LEU A 164 -2.47 5.10 -1.84
CA LEU A 164 -2.93 6.31 -1.19
C LEU A 164 -2.61 7.56 -2.00
N ILE A 165 -1.39 7.68 -2.54
CA ILE A 165 -0.99 8.80 -3.38
C ILE A 165 -1.86 8.86 -4.65
N ARG A 166 -2.11 7.72 -5.30
CA ARG A 166 -3.00 7.65 -6.47
C ARG A 166 -4.44 8.03 -6.13
N SER A 167 -4.97 7.55 -5.00
CA SER A 167 -6.29 7.90 -4.51
C SER A 167 -6.40 9.41 -4.20
N TYR A 168 -5.36 9.99 -3.59
CA TYR A 168 -5.32 11.42 -3.31
C TYR A 168 -5.25 12.26 -4.59
N GLY A 169 -4.37 11.89 -5.53
CA GLY A 169 -4.30 12.55 -6.85
C GLY A 169 -5.65 12.52 -7.58
N ARG A 170 -6.41 11.42 -7.43
CA ARG A 170 -7.77 11.32 -7.98
C ARG A 170 -8.77 12.21 -7.26
N PHE A 171 -8.72 12.28 -5.94
CA PHE A 171 -9.52 13.22 -5.17
C PHE A 171 -9.24 14.67 -5.61
N HIS A 172 -7.97 15.01 -5.82
CA HIS A 172 -7.54 16.31 -6.32
C HIS A 172 -8.10 16.60 -7.72
N HIS A 173 -7.93 15.67 -8.66
CA HIS A 173 -8.50 15.81 -10.01
C HIS A 173 -10.03 15.97 -9.97
N ASN A 174 -10.72 15.14 -9.19
CA ASN A 174 -12.18 15.15 -9.08
C ASN A 174 -12.73 16.43 -8.46
N THR A 175 -12.06 16.98 -7.45
CA THR A 175 -12.45 18.25 -6.83
C THR A 175 -12.27 19.43 -7.80
N TYR A 176 -11.19 19.45 -8.59
CA TYR A 176 -10.99 20.44 -9.67
C TYR A 176 -11.97 20.27 -10.84
N ALA A 177 -12.27 19.02 -11.24
CA ALA A 177 -13.22 18.71 -12.30
C ALA A 177 -14.64 19.13 -11.92
N ALA A 178 -15.08 18.80 -10.69
CA ALA A 178 -16.37 19.21 -10.15
C ALA A 178 -16.50 20.74 -10.06
N ALA A 179 -15.45 21.45 -9.63
CA ALA A 179 -15.42 22.91 -9.64
C ALA A 179 -15.50 23.50 -11.07
N SER A 180 -15.03 22.74 -12.07
CA SER A 180 -14.99 23.13 -13.48
C SER A 180 -16.21 22.74 -14.30
N GLY A 181 -17.19 22.06 -13.71
CA GLY A 181 -18.34 21.51 -14.45
C GLY A 181 -17.95 20.36 -15.40
N ARG A 182 -16.77 19.76 -15.19
CA ARG A 182 -16.29 18.60 -15.93
C ARG A 182 -16.79 17.32 -15.26
N ALA A 183 -16.94 16.25 -16.06
CA ALA A 183 -17.27 14.93 -15.55
C ALA A 183 -16.23 14.46 -14.51
N VAL A 184 -16.72 13.81 -13.45
CA VAL A 184 -15.91 13.37 -12.31
C VAL A 184 -15.62 11.88 -12.47
N LEU A 185 -14.38 11.47 -12.24
CA LEU A 185 -13.97 10.05 -12.31
C LEU A 185 -14.43 9.29 -11.05
N PRO A 186 -14.68 7.98 -11.13
CA PRO A 186 -15.00 7.18 -9.95
C PRO A 186 -13.85 7.19 -8.92
N SER A 187 -14.19 7.27 -7.64
CA SER A 187 -13.20 7.27 -6.55
C SER A 187 -12.40 5.97 -6.50
N LEU A 188 -11.09 6.07 -6.32
CA LEU A 188 -10.21 4.91 -6.17
C LEU A 188 -10.30 4.34 -4.75
N ALA A 189 -10.23 3.02 -4.62
CA ALA A 189 -10.10 2.38 -3.33
C ALA A 189 -8.71 2.66 -2.73
N ILE A 190 -8.66 2.84 -1.41
CA ILE A 190 -7.41 3.07 -0.65
C ILE A 190 -6.58 1.78 -0.54
N ASN A 191 -7.22 0.61 -0.59
CA ASN A 191 -6.54 -0.67 -0.40
C ASN A 191 -5.69 -1.04 -1.63
N PRO A 192 -4.43 -1.48 -1.45
CA PRO A 192 -3.59 -1.89 -2.55
C PRO A 192 -4.12 -3.16 -3.21
N HIS A 193 -4.14 -3.17 -4.54
CA HIS A 193 -4.57 -4.32 -5.33
C HIS A 193 -3.36 -5.18 -5.70
N PHE A 194 -3.31 -6.36 -5.10
CA PHE A 194 -2.38 -7.41 -5.50
C PHE A 194 -3.10 -8.49 -6.29
N SER A 195 -2.37 -9.19 -7.17
CA SER A 195 -2.89 -10.43 -7.74
C SER A 195 -3.22 -11.43 -6.62
N ALA A 196 -4.24 -12.27 -6.81
CA ALA A 196 -4.66 -13.23 -5.79
C ALA A 196 -3.50 -14.13 -5.31
N LYS A 197 -2.58 -14.50 -6.23
CA LYS A 197 -1.37 -15.27 -5.93
C LYS A 197 -0.40 -14.49 -5.04
N ALA A 198 -0.13 -13.22 -5.38
CA ALA A 198 0.78 -12.38 -4.60
C ALA A 198 0.23 -12.12 -3.20
N ASN A 199 -1.07 -11.81 -3.07
CA ASN A 199 -1.70 -11.55 -1.77
C ASN A 199 -1.66 -12.78 -0.86
N ARG A 200 -1.98 -13.97 -1.40
CA ARG A 200 -1.86 -15.23 -0.66
C ARG A 200 -0.43 -15.48 -0.17
N ARG A 201 0.57 -15.32 -1.05
CA ARG A 201 1.98 -15.50 -0.69
C ARG A 201 2.41 -14.54 0.40
N LEU A 202 2.12 -13.26 0.24
CA LEU A 202 2.47 -12.23 1.21
C LEU A 202 1.88 -12.57 2.59
N ARG A 203 0.58 -12.85 2.66
CA ARG A 203 -0.10 -13.24 3.90
C ARG A 203 0.50 -14.50 4.52
N THR A 204 0.70 -15.56 3.73
CA THR A 204 1.24 -16.83 4.23
C THR A 204 2.65 -16.65 4.76
N VAL A 205 3.54 -15.96 4.04
CA VAL A 205 4.91 -15.72 4.49
C VAL A 205 4.92 -14.86 5.75
N THR A 206 4.16 -13.77 5.79
CA THR A 206 4.06 -12.92 6.98
C THR A 206 3.60 -13.71 8.22
N LEU A 207 2.57 -14.55 8.10
CA LEU A 207 2.06 -15.35 9.22
C LEU A 207 3.07 -16.42 9.66
N ILE A 208 3.72 -17.11 8.73
CA ILE A 208 4.74 -18.11 9.04
C ILE A 208 5.93 -17.45 9.73
N CYS A 209 6.46 -16.35 9.19
CA CYS A 209 7.59 -15.63 9.78
C CYS A 209 7.26 -15.08 11.17
N LEU A 210 6.03 -14.58 11.38
CA LEU A 210 5.57 -14.13 12.70
C LEU A 210 5.49 -15.29 13.70
N ALA A 211 4.96 -16.44 13.29
CA ALA A 211 4.90 -17.63 14.13
C ALA A 211 6.30 -18.17 14.48
N ILE A 212 7.21 -18.22 13.50
CA ILE A 212 8.61 -18.64 13.74
C ILE A 212 9.30 -17.64 14.67
N PHE A 213 9.17 -16.33 14.42
CA PHE A 213 9.77 -15.30 15.26
C PHE A 213 9.33 -15.42 16.72
N THR A 214 8.02 -15.51 16.96
CA THR A 214 7.48 -15.64 18.32
C THR A 214 7.95 -16.91 19.01
N ALA A 215 7.88 -18.07 18.34
CA ALA A 215 8.35 -19.34 18.88
C ALA A 215 9.86 -19.32 19.19
N CYS A 216 10.68 -18.81 18.26
CA CYS A 216 12.13 -18.74 18.44
C CYS A 216 12.53 -17.75 19.53
N THR A 217 11.80 -16.64 19.69
CA THR A 217 12.06 -15.67 20.75
C THR A 217 11.80 -16.28 22.13
N VAL A 218 10.68 -16.99 22.29
CA VAL A 218 10.38 -17.72 23.53
C VAL A 218 11.44 -18.79 23.80
N LEU A 219 11.81 -19.56 22.78
CA LEU A 219 12.87 -20.58 22.89
C LEU A 219 14.21 -19.95 23.30
N ALA A 220 14.61 -18.83 22.69
CA ALA A 220 15.86 -18.14 23.00
C ALA A 220 15.90 -17.65 24.45
N MET A 221 14.78 -17.11 24.96
CA MET A 221 14.65 -16.73 26.37
C MET A 221 14.79 -17.95 27.29
N LEU A 222 14.11 -19.05 27.00
CA LEU A 222 14.17 -20.27 27.82
C LEU A 222 15.57 -20.89 27.84
N VAL A 223 16.21 -21.02 26.67
CA VAL A 223 17.57 -21.55 26.55
C VAL A 223 18.57 -20.66 27.29
N SER A 224 18.39 -19.34 27.24
CA SER A 224 19.25 -18.38 27.96
C SER A 224 19.07 -18.47 29.48
N MET A 225 17.84 -18.64 29.97
CA MET A 225 17.56 -18.85 31.39
C MET A 225 18.16 -20.16 31.90
N ILE A 226 17.99 -21.26 31.17
CA ILE A 226 18.55 -22.56 31.53
C ILE A 226 20.08 -22.51 31.51
N SER A 227 20.67 -21.89 30.48
CA SER A 227 22.13 -21.82 30.33
C SER A 227 22.81 -20.92 31.37
N SER A 228 22.12 -19.89 31.87
CA SER A 228 22.66 -18.99 32.89
C SER A 228 22.33 -19.44 34.32
N GLY A 229 21.35 -20.33 34.49
CA GLY A 229 20.81 -20.71 35.79
C GLY A 229 20.01 -19.60 36.48
N ALA A 230 19.67 -18.52 35.77
CA ALA A 230 18.97 -17.36 36.32
C ALA A 230 17.87 -16.87 35.38
N LEU A 231 16.77 -16.37 35.94
CA LEU A 231 15.70 -15.73 35.15
C LEU A 231 16.22 -14.45 34.46
N GLY A 232 17.06 -13.68 35.14
CA GLY A 232 17.77 -12.52 34.60
C GLY A 232 19.13 -12.91 34.02
N PHE A 233 19.15 -13.72 32.98
CA PHE A 233 20.38 -14.23 32.36
C PHE A 233 21.36 -13.12 31.93
N TRP A 234 20.82 -11.95 31.56
CA TRP A 234 21.60 -10.76 31.19
C TRP A 234 22.43 -10.20 32.35
N HIS A 235 21.98 -10.34 33.61
CA HIS A 235 22.79 -10.01 34.78
C HIS A 235 23.86 -11.06 35.03
N ALA A 236 23.53 -12.34 34.89
CA ALA A 236 24.50 -13.44 35.04
C ALA A 236 25.64 -13.37 34.01
N TRP A 237 25.36 -12.82 32.82
CA TRP A 237 26.34 -12.62 31.75
C TRP A 237 26.97 -11.22 31.73
N ASN A 238 26.69 -10.37 32.72
CA ASN A 238 27.22 -9.00 32.83
C ASN A 238 26.99 -8.15 31.57
N TRP A 239 25.80 -8.23 30.97
CA TRP A 239 25.45 -7.44 29.78
C TRP A 239 25.33 -5.94 30.06
N PHE A 240 25.03 -5.59 31.30
CA PHE A 240 24.89 -4.22 31.76
C PHE A 240 25.84 -4.03 32.94
N VAL A 241 26.85 -3.18 32.77
CA VAL A 241 27.75 -2.69 33.82
C VAL A 241 27.28 -1.30 34.23
#